data_AF-A0A7J7VG09-F1
#
_entry.id   AF-A0A7J7VG09-F1
#
_cell.length_a   1.000
_cell.length_b   1.000
_cell.length_c   1.000
_cell.angle_alpha   90.00
_cell.angle_beta   90.00
_cell.angle_gamma   90.00
#
_symmetry.space_group_name_H-M   'P 1'
#
loop_
_entity.id
_entity.type
_entity.pdbx_description
1 polymer ?
#
loop_
_entity_poly.entity_id
_entity_poly.type
_entity_poly.pdbx_seq_one_letter_code
_entity_poly.pdbx_strand_id
1 'polypeptide(L)'
;MATSSSHLPKLLVYSAHDTTLVALQMALYVYNGEQAPYASCHIFELYQEDNGNFSVEMYFRNESNKAPWPLSLPGCPHRCPLQDFLRLTEPVVPKDWQQECQLASGPADTEVIVALAVCGSILFLLIVLLLTVLFRMQAQPPGYRHVADVEDHA
;
A
#
# COMPACT_ATOMS: atom_id res chain seq x y z
N MET A 1 24.42 29.77 34.11
CA MET A 1 23.91 28.99 32.97
C MET A 1 23.34 27.70 33.53
N ALA A 2 22.02 27.56 33.58
CA ALA A 2 21.37 26.33 34.02
C ALA A 2 21.47 25.30 32.89
N THR A 3 22.19 24.21 33.11
CA THR A 3 22.16 23.03 32.25
C THR A 3 20.77 22.42 32.36
N SER A 4 19.95 22.62 31.32
CA SER A 4 18.67 21.93 31.18
C SER A 4 18.92 20.42 31.15
N SER A 5 18.59 19.74 32.24
CA SER A 5 18.50 18.28 32.27
C SER A 5 17.31 17.87 31.40
N SER A 6 17.56 17.43 30.18
CA SER A 6 16.54 16.81 29.34
C SER A 6 16.13 15.49 30.00
N HIS A 7 15.02 15.50 30.73
CA HIS A 7 14.46 14.28 31.31
C HIS A 7 13.94 13.38 30.18
N LEU A 8 14.77 12.44 29.73
CA LEU A 8 14.33 11.40 28.81
C LEU A 8 13.34 10.46 29.54
N PRO A 9 12.28 9.99 28.85
CA PRO A 9 11.33 9.07 29.44
C PRO A 9 12.00 7.74 29.76
N LYS A 10 11.69 7.18 30.95
CA LYS A 10 12.16 5.84 31.35
C LYS A 10 11.31 4.69 30.81
N LEU A 11 10.09 4.99 30.35
CA LEU A 11 9.15 4.03 29.83
C LEU A 11 8.30 4.68 28.73
N LEU A 12 8.20 3.99 27.59
CA LEU A 12 7.29 4.31 26.50
C LEU A 12 6.35 3.11 26.33
N VAL A 13 5.05 3.37 26.26
CA VAL A 13 4.03 2.33 26.13
C VAL A 13 3.19 2.60 24.89
N TYR A 14 3.14 1.62 23.99
CA TYR A 14 2.32 1.65 22.78
C TYR A 14 1.20 0.62 22.90
N SER A 15 -0.04 1.08 23.04
CA SER A 15 -1.22 0.22 22.98
C SER A 15 -1.61 0.02 21.52
N ALA A 16 -1.60 -1.22 21.04
CA ALA A 16 -1.77 -1.55 19.64
C ALA A 16 -2.53 -2.88 19.45
N HIS A 17 -2.49 -3.44 18.24
CA HIS A 17 -3.21 -4.65 17.85
C HIS A 17 -2.27 -5.87 17.77
N ASP A 18 -2.86 -7.07 17.70
CA ASP A 18 -2.14 -8.32 17.45
C ASP A 18 -1.36 -8.28 16.12
N THR A 19 -1.95 -7.71 15.07
CA THR A 19 -1.30 -7.48 13.77
C THR A 19 -0.06 -6.59 13.89
N THR A 20 -0.05 -5.63 14.82
CA THR A 20 1.13 -4.80 15.11
C THR A 20 2.26 -5.64 15.70
N LEU A 21 1.94 -6.53 16.64
CA LEU A 21 2.93 -7.45 17.22
C LEU A 21 3.48 -8.41 16.18
N VAL A 22 2.62 -8.98 15.33
CA VAL A 22 3.04 -9.87 14.24
C VAL A 22 3.97 -9.14 13.28
N ALA A 23 3.59 -7.95 12.80
CA ALA A 23 4.41 -7.17 11.87
C ALA A 23 5.78 -6.81 12.46
N LEU A 24 5.81 -6.36 13.72
CA LEU A 24 7.05 -6.05 14.44
C LEU A 24 7.95 -7.28 14.59
N GLN A 25 7.40 -8.40 15.09
CA GLN A 25 8.20 -9.60 15.33
C GLN A 25 8.66 -10.25 14.02
N MET A 26 7.88 -10.13 12.94
CA MET A 26 8.30 -10.56 11.59
C MET A 26 9.45 -9.69 11.06
N ALA A 27 9.37 -8.36 11.21
CA ALA A 27 10.45 -7.46 10.81
C ALA A 27 11.75 -7.75 11.58
N LEU A 28 11.64 -8.10 12.87
CA LEU A 28 12.77 -8.49 13.72
C LEU A 28 13.20 -9.96 13.55
N TYR A 29 12.48 -10.74 12.74
CA TYR A 29 12.72 -12.17 12.51
C TYR A 29 12.70 -13.03 13.78
N VAL A 30 11.77 -12.72 14.70
CA VAL A 30 11.58 -13.42 15.99
C VAL A 30 10.14 -13.92 16.20
N TYR A 31 9.29 -13.82 15.17
CA TYR A 31 7.91 -14.28 15.23
C TYR A 31 7.83 -15.80 15.36
N ASN A 32 7.01 -16.29 16.29
CA ASN A 32 6.87 -17.73 16.58
C ASN A 32 5.83 -18.44 15.69
N GLY A 33 5.13 -17.73 14.81
CA GLY A 33 4.08 -18.30 13.96
C GLY A 33 2.68 -18.32 14.57
N GLU A 34 2.53 -17.90 15.84
CA GLU A 34 1.27 -17.96 16.57
C GLU A 34 0.63 -16.58 16.73
N GLN A 35 -0.71 -16.53 16.64
CA GLN A 35 -1.43 -15.30 16.93
C GLN A 35 -1.21 -14.88 18.38
N ALA A 36 -0.87 -13.60 18.59
CA ALA A 36 -0.67 -13.05 19.92
C ALA A 36 -1.98 -13.10 20.74
N PRO A 37 -2.01 -13.77 21.91
CA PRO A 37 -3.15 -13.72 22.82
C PRO A 37 -3.44 -12.30 23.33
N TYR A 38 -4.64 -12.10 23.89
CA TYR A 38 -4.99 -10.83 24.53
C TYR A 38 -3.97 -10.42 25.60
N ALA A 39 -3.72 -9.10 25.68
CA ALA A 39 -2.76 -8.50 26.60
C ALA A 39 -1.31 -9.02 26.43
N SER A 40 -0.98 -9.59 25.26
CA SER A 40 0.40 -9.89 24.92
C SER A 40 1.21 -8.60 24.81
N CYS A 41 2.49 -8.67 25.19
CA CYS A 41 3.39 -7.52 25.20
C CYS A 41 4.76 -7.92 24.65
N HIS A 42 5.24 -7.18 23.66
CA HIS A 42 6.63 -7.23 23.22
C HIS A 42 7.38 -6.08 23.90
N ILE A 43 8.49 -6.40 24.57
CA ILE A 43 9.20 -5.52 25.48
C ILE A 43 10.61 -5.33 24.93
N PHE A 44 11.08 -4.08 24.89
CA PHE A 44 12.48 -3.74 24.67
C PHE A 44 13.03 -3.11 25.95
N GLU A 45 14.17 -3.59 26.41
CA GLU A 45 14.88 -3.05 27.57
C GLU A 45 16.26 -2.57 27.12
N LEU A 46 16.58 -1.31 27.41
CA LEU A 46 17.89 -0.71 27.12
C LEU A 46 18.71 -0.67 28.41
N TYR A 47 19.86 -1.34 28.39
CA TYR A 47 20.79 -1.41 29.51
C TYR A 47 22.01 -0.55 29.23
N GLN A 48 22.53 0.09 30.28
CA GLN A 48 23.86 0.67 30.28
C GLN A 48 24.82 -0.31 30.97
N GLU A 49 25.87 -0.70 30.27
CA GLU A 49 26.88 -1.65 30.74
C GLU A 49 27.98 -0.95 31.55
N ASP A 50 28.76 -1.72 32.30
CA ASP A 50 29.85 -1.21 33.17
C ASP A 50 30.92 -0.42 32.40
N ASN A 51 31.12 -0.74 31.11
CA ASN A 51 32.06 -0.06 30.23
C ASN A 51 31.49 1.23 29.60
N GLY A 52 30.26 1.63 29.97
CA GLY A 52 29.57 2.79 29.45
C GLY A 52 28.86 2.58 28.10
N ASN A 53 28.99 1.40 27.47
CA ASN A 53 28.23 1.04 26.29
C ASN A 53 26.78 0.66 26.64
N PHE A 54 25.96 0.47 25.61
CA PHE A 54 24.56 0.07 25.75
C PHE A 54 24.28 -1.27 25.10
N SER A 55 23.33 -2.00 25.66
CA SER A 55 22.78 -3.23 25.09
C SER A 55 21.25 -3.21 25.12
N VAL A 56 20.64 -4.01 24.25
CA VAL A 56 19.20 -4.19 24.14
C VAL A 56 18.86 -5.64 24.42
N GLU A 57 17.90 -5.87 25.30
CA GLU A 57 17.23 -7.16 25.46
C GLU A 57 15.77 -7.04 25.01
N MET A 58 15.25 -8.12 24.44
CA MET A 58 13.87 -8.20 23.98
C MET A 58 13.14 -9.34 24.66
N TYR A 59 11.87 -9.13 24.98
CA TYR A 59 11.04 -10.15 25.59
C TYR A 59 9.65 -10.18 24.97
N PHE A 60 9.02 -11.35 24.99
CA PHE A 60 7.61 -11.49 24.62
C PHE A 60 6.82 -12.15 25.74
N ARG A 61 5.88 -11.41 26.32
CA ARG A 61 4.96 -11.92 27.33
C ARG A 61 3.63 -12.24 26.66
N ASN A 62 3.35 -13.52 26.46
CA ASN A 62 2.09 -14.03 25.91
C ASN A 62 1.32 -14.94 26.89
N GLU A 63 1.86 -15.18 28.09
CA GLU A 63 1.23 -15.98 29.14
C GLU A 63 1.24 -15.23 30.47
N SER A 64 0.10 -15.16 31.15
CA SER A 64 -0.03 -14.39 32.39
C SER A 64 0.73 -14.99 33.58
N ASN A 65 0.86 -16.32 33.62
CA ASN A 65 1.39 -17.09 34.75
C ASN A 65 2.86 -17.49 34.58
N LYS A 66 3.54 -16.98 33.56
CA LYS A 66 4.95 -17.24 33.28
C LYS A 66 5.72 -15.94 33.12
N ALA A 67 7.03 -16.03 33.32
CA ALA A 67 7.93 -14.95 32.95
C ALA A 67 7.88 -14.73 31.42
N PRO A 68 8.15 -13.50 30.94
CA PRO A 68 8.28 -13.22 29.51
C PRO A 68 9.35 -14.10 28.85
N TRP A 69 9.10 -14.54 27.62
CA TRP A 69 10.06 -15.30 26.84
C TRP A 69 11.18 -14.39 26.34
N PRO A 70 12.46 -14.74 26.54
CA PRO A 70 13.57 -13.98 25.98
C PRO A 70 13.59 -14.15 24.45
N LEU A 71 13.77 -13.04 23.73
CA LEU A 71 13.91 -13.01 22.29
C LEU A 71 15.33 -12.52 21.93
N SER A 72 15.91 -13.10 20.87
CA SER A 72 17.23 -12.71 20.36
C SER A 72 17.13 -12.48 18.87
N LEU A 73 17.70 -11.37 18.38
CA LEU A 73 17.84 -11.15 16.94
C LEU A 73 18.76 -12.24 16.34
N PRO A 74 18.46 -12.74 15.14
CA PRO A 74 19.38 -13.63 14.44
C PRO A 74 20.76 -12.98 14.30
N GLY A 75 21.80 -13.69 14.72
CA GLY A 75 23.17 -13.18 14.67
C GLY A 75 23.54 -12.22 15.81
N CYS A 76 22.69 -12.04 16.83
CA CYS A 76 23.02 -11.31 18.05
C CYS A 76 22.83 -12.19 19.30
N PRO A 77 23.64 -12.03 20.38
CA PRO A 77 23.29 -12.57 21.68
C PRO A 77 22.00 -11.92 22.22
N HIS A 78 21.38 -12.55 23.22
CA HIS A 78 20.16 -12.00 23.84
C HIS A 78 20.36 -10.59 24.39
N ARG A 79 21.46 -10.36 25.11
CA ARG A 79 21.95 -9.02 25.49
C ARG A 79 22.73 -8.42 24.32
N CYS A 80 22.00 -7.92 23.33
CA CYS A 80 22.53 -7.49 22.04
C CYS A 80 23.20 -6.12 22.16
N PRO A 81 24.49 -5.93 21.82
CA PRO A 81 25.11 -4.61 21.82
C PRO A 81 24.33 -3.64 20.93
N LEU A 82 24.08 -2.41 21.41
CA LEU A 82 23.20 -1.47 20.72
C LEU A 82 23.63 -1.20 19.27
N GLN A 83 24.95 -1.12 19.01
CA GLN A 83 25.46 -0.93 17.65
C GLN A 83 25.13 -2.11 16.73
N ASP A 84 25.23 -3.34 17.24
CA ASP A 84 24.87 -4.54 16.48
C ASP A 84 23.35 -4.60 16.25
N PHE A 85 22.55 -4.26 17.26
CA PHE A 85 21.09 -4.18 17.15
C PHE A 85 20.67 -3.21 16.03
N LEU A 86 21.23 -2.00 16.03
CA LEU A 86 20.95 -0.98 15.01
C LEU A 86 21.37 -1.45 13.61
N ARG A 87 22.55 -2.06 13.47
CA ARG A 87 23.02 -2.60 12.19
C ARG A 87 22.14 -3.74 11.68
N LEU A 88 21.74 -4.67 12.55
CA LEU A 88 20.95 -5.84 12.18
C LEU A 88 19.50 -5.47 11.82
N THR A 89 18.96 -4.41 12.43
CA THR A 89 17.61 -3.93 12.14
C THR A 89 17.55 -2.89 11.02
N GLU A 90 18.67 -2.27 10.65
CA GLU A 90 18.72 -1.25 9.59
C GLU A 90 18.01 -1.65 8.28
N PRO A 91 18.19 -2.87 7.72
CA PRO A 91 17.59 -3.21 6.43
C PRO A 91 16.05 -3.24 6.41
N VAL A 92 15.41 -3.32 7.58
CA VAL A 92 13.95 -3.36 7.72
C VAL A 92 13.35 -2.04 8.23
N VAL A 93 14.19 -1.02 8.45
CA VAL A 93 13.74 0.32 8.85
C VAL A 93 13.66 1.21 7.61
N PRO A 94 12.47 1.66 7.21
CA PRO A 94 12.30 2.51 6.04
C PRO A 94 13.06 3.84 6.23
N LYS A 95 13.68 4.34 5.17
CA LYS A 95 14.36 5.65 5.16
C LYS A 95 13.39 6.75 4.74
N ASP A 96 12.54 6.46 3.75
CA ASP A 96 11.44 7.34 3.32
C ASP A 96 10.23 6.48 2.99
N TRP A 97 9.36 6.29 3.98
CA TRP A 97 8.17 5.44 3.86
C TRP A 97 7.25 5.88 2.72
N GLN A 98 7.06 7.20 2.54
CA GLN A 98 6.20 7.75 1.51
C GLN A 98 6.75 7.47 0.12
N GLN A 99 8.07 7.56 -0.08
CA GLN A 99 8.70 7.22 -1.33
C GLN A 99 8.67 5.71 -1.59
N GLU A 100 9.02 4.90 -0.58
CA GLU A 100 9.09 3.44 -0.69
C GLU A 100 7.71 2.79 -0.98
N CYS A 101 6.61 3.43 -0.55
CA CYS A 101 5.25 2.99 -0.82
C CYS A 101 4.70 3.41 -2.20
N GLN A 102 5.43 4.19 -3.01
CA GLN A 102 4.96 4.56 -4.34
C GLN A 102 4.98 3.35 -5.26
N LEU A 103 3.81 2.99 -5.79
CA LEU A 103 3.72 2.04 -6.88
C LEU A 103 4.27 2.71 -8.14
N ALA A 104 5.12 1.99 -8.88
CA ALA A 104 5.53 2.46 -10.20
C ALA A 104 4.28 2.61 -11.08
N SER A 105 3.90 3.83 -11.42
CA SER A 105 2.92 4.09 -12.47
C SER A 105 3.57 3.74 -13.81
N GLY A 106 3.30 2.53 -14.29
CA GLY A 106 3.82 2.07 -15.56
C GLY A 106 3.21 2.89 -16.72
N PRO A 107 3.98 3.23 -17.77
CA PRO A 107 3.44 3.87 -18.97
C PRO A 107 2.31 3.06 -19.63
N ALA A 108 2.29 1.74 -19.41
CA ALA A 108 1.27 0.83 -19.92
C ALA A 108 -0.16 1.21 -19.50
N ASP A 109 -0.36 1.70 -18.27
CA ASP A 109 -1.70 2.06 -17.80
C ASP A 109 -2.23 3.28 -18.56
N THR A 110 -1.35 4.23 -18.87
CA THR A 110 -1.75 5.44 -19.60
C THR A 110 -2.01 5.15 -21.07
N GLU A 111 -1.18 4.34 -21.72
CA GLU A 111 -1.37 3.96 -23.13
C GLU A 111 -2.66 3.15 -23.34
N VAL A 112 -2.96 2.19 -22.45
CA VAL A 112 -4.19 1.39 -22.54
C VAL A 112 -5.43 2.26 -22.31
N ILE A 113 -5.41 3.16 -21.31
CA ILE A 113 -6.53 4.08 -21.06
C ILE A 113 -6.76 5.00 -22.26
N VAL A 114 -5.70 5.57 -22.84
CA VAL A 114 -5.80 6.44 -24.02
C VAL A 114 -6.33 5.67 -25.23
N ALA A 115 -5.82 4.47 -25.50
CA ALA A 115 -6.27 3.63 -26.61
C ALA A 115 -7.77 3.30 -26.50
N LEU A 116 -8.24 2.88 -25.31
CA LEU A 116 -9.64 2.56 -25.07
C LEU A 116 -10.54 3.80 -25.26
N ALA A 117 -10.12 4.96 -24.76
CA ALA A 117 -10.87 6.20 -24.91
C ALA A 117 -11.00 6.64 -26.38
N VAL A 118 -9.90 6.56 -27.15
CA VAL A 118 -9.89 6.92 -28.58
C VAL A 118 -10.74 5.94 -29.38
N CYS A 119 -10.53 4.63 -29.22
CA CYS A 119 -11.30 3.61 -29.93
C CYS A 119 -12.80 3.71 -29.61
N GLY A 120 -13.17 3.88 -28.33
CA GLY A 120 -14.56 4.04 -27.91
C GLY A 120 -15.22 5.28 -28.52
N SER A 121 -14.51 6.40 -28.56
CA SER A 121 -15.00 7.66 -29.14
C SER A 121 -15.27 7.53 -30.65
N ILE A 122 -14.35 6.88 -31.38
CA ILE A 122 -14.51 6.63 -32.81
C ILE A 122 -15.73 5.73 -33.07
N LEU A 123 -15.87 4.65 -32.31
CA LEU A 123 -16.98 3.70 -32.46
C LEU A 123 -18.33 4.38 -32.20
N PHE A 124 -18.40 5.23 -31.18
CA PHE A 124 -19.60 6.01 -30.87
C PHE A 124 -19.99 6.96 -32.01
N LEU A 125 -19.02 7.72 -32.57
CA LEU A 125 -19.27 8.62 -33.69
C LEU A 125 -19.74 7.88 -34.94
N LEU A 126 -19.16 6.70 -35.23
CA LEU A 126 -19.60 5.86 -36.35
C LEU A 126 -21.03 5.35 -36.18
N ILE A 127 -21.42 4.95 -34.97
CA ILE A 127 -22.80 4.52 -34.67
C ILE A 127 -23.78 5.69 -34.86
N VAL A 128 -23.45 6.88 -34.34
CA VAL A 128 -24.29 8.08 -34.52
C VAL A 128 -24.44 8.44 -36.00
N LEU A 129 -23.35 8.42 -36.77
CA LEU A 129 -23.39 8.64 -38.22
C LEU A 129 -24.28 7.60 -38.92
N LEU A 130 -24.11 6.32 -38.61
CA LEU A 130 -24.92 5.26 -39.21
C LEU A 130 -26.41 5.43 -38.90
N LEU A 131 -26.75 5.69 -37.64
CA LEU A 131 -28.13 5.94 -37.22
C LEU A 131 -28.70 7.17 -37.95
N THR A 132 -27.96 8.27 -38.01
CA THR A 132 -28.44 9.48 -38.72
C THR A 132 -28.67 9.22 -40.21
N VAL A 133 -27.82 8.44 -40.88
CA VAL A 133 -28.03 8.02 -42.29
C VAL A 133 -29.27 7.13 -42.42
N LEU A 134 -29.44 6.12 -41.56
CA LEU A 134 -30.61 5.24 -41.57
C LEU A 134 -31.92 6.02 -41.35
N PHE A 135 -31.94 6.95 -40.39
CA PHE A 135 -33.09 7.83 -40.16
C PHE A 135 -33.38 8.72 -41.37
N ARG A 136 -32.35 9.26 -42.04
CA ARG A 136 -32.51 10.07 -43.26
C ARG A 136 -33.06 9.27 -44.43
N MET A 137 -32.60 8.02 -44.60
CA MET A 137 -33.08 7.11 -45.65
C MET A 137 -34.52 6.66 -45.41
N GLN A 138 -34.91 6.40 -44.16
CA GLN A 138 -36.30 6.08 -43.82
C GLN A 138 -37.25 7.28 -43.96
N ALA A 139 -36.74 8.50 -43.81
CA ALA A 139 -37.53 9.73 -43.96
C ALA A 139 -37.76 10.17 -45.43
N GLN A 140 -37.19 9.48 -46.42
CA GLN A 140 -37.38 9.81 -47.83
C GLN A 140 -38.69 9.18 -48.36
N PRO A 141 -39.72 9.96 -48.74
CA PRO A 141 -41.00 9.41 -49.18
C PRO A 141 -40.90 8.81 -50.60
N PRO A 142 -41.74 7.81 -50.96
CA PRO A 142 -41.73 7.23 -52.30
C PRO A 142 -42.14 8.28 -53.36
N GLY A 143 -41.20 8.65 -54.24
CA GLY A 143 -41.35 9.74 -55.21
C GLY A 143 -42.33 9.43 -56.35
N TYR A 144 -43.13 10.44 -56.70
CA TYR A 144 -44.18 10.45 -57.74
C TYR A 144 -43.59 10.28 -59.16
N ARG A 145 -44.19 9.42 -59.98
CA ARG A 145 -43.80 9.18 -61.38
C ARG A 145 -44.60 10.15 -62.27
N HIS A 146 -43.91 11.06 -62.95
CA HIS A 146 -44.53 12.04 -63.86
C HIS A 146 -45.13 11.34 -65.09
N VAL A 147 -46.41 11.57 -65.37
CA VAL A 147 -47.06 11.28 -66.67
C VAL A 147 -46.90 12.54 -67.52
N ALA A 148 -46.44 12.39 -68.76
CA ALA A 148 -46.36 13.50 -69.72
C ALA A 148 -47.71 13.64 -70.44
N ASP A 149 -48.26 14.86 -70.47
CA ASP A 149 -49.43 15.20 -71.28
C ASP A 149 -49.05 15.16 -72.76
N VAL A 150 -49.86 14.45 -73.55
CA VAL A 150 -49.83 14.48 -75.02
C VAL A 150 -50.81 15.56 -75.44
N GLU A 151 -50.28 16.70 -75.92
CA GLU A 151 -51.06 17.69 -76.68
C GLU A 151 -51.35 17.15 -78.08
N ASP A 152 -52.61 16.83 -78.38
CA ASP A 152 -53.12 16.57 -79.73
C ASP A 152 -54.27 17.56 -80.00
N HIS A 153 -53.99 18.64 -80.72
CA HIS A 153 -55.00 19.48 -81.36
C HIS A 153 -54.55 19.88 -82.78
N ALA A 154 -55.13 19.19 -83.77
CA ALA A 154 -55.31 19.63 -85.15
C ALA A 154 -56.77 19.38 -85.53
#